data_AF-A0A7C2N0P1-F1
#
_entry.id   AF-A0A7C2N0P1-F1
#
_cell.length_a   1.000
_cell.length_b   1.000
_cell.length_c   1.000
_cell.angle_alpha   90.00
_cell.angle_beta   90.00
_cell.angle_gamma   90.00
#
_symmetry.space_group_name_H-M   'P 1'
#
loop_
_entity.id
_entity.type
_entity.pdbx_description
1 polymer ?
#
loop_
_entity_poly.entity_id
_entity_poly.type
_entity_poly.pdbx_seq_one_letter_code
_entity_poly.pdbx_strand_id
1 'polypeptide(L)'
;MNGWIKGLSFSMALALTVSAGLISCGGGDGDGGQDGGDTTTINGRVADVMTATAPSGKRTSMLALIKDFLSLSKNANAQASGVSGITVELMVDGETVDTDITDGGGNFTLSLTSSATTNITLVFITDEFSVSIEITIPPGAIINIVVTLNPDEVIVNEMEVVEGTIRCETGFVDISELGADIVIDGGGVDDCIRVEGNCVLNIQSDSLTLTNCQRCIDGGGTAELNITSGDIACEAEEDGIRSRGNSVITLESDTDISIIGGQNGIRAEGNSVTSLSAAGKIDISGNENGIRAEGTSTVDVNALGECTIFGSENPIREDGVPIVDVGNCLLIGP
;
A
#
# COMPACT_ATOMS: atom_id res chain seq x y z
N MET A 1 -69.87 51.44 -8.15
CA MET A 1 -69.10 51.24 -9.40
C MET A 1 -68.41 49.88 -9.24
N ASN A 2 -69.09 48.82 -9.68
CA ASN A 2 -68.70 47.97 -10.83
C ASN A 2 -67.31 47.37 -10.61
N GLY A 3 -67.18 46.11 -10.16
CA GLY A 3 -67.39 44.89 -10.97
C GLY A 3 -66.03 44.49 -11.59
N TRP A 4 -65.52 43.26 -11.65
CA TRP A 4 -66.01 41.87 -11.63
C TRP A 4 -64.83 40.97 -11.17
N ILE A 5 -64.97 39.96 -10.29
CA ILE A 5 -65.33 38.53 -10.49
C ILE A 5 -64.38 37.69 -11.40
N LYS A 6 -64.00 36.52 -10.85
CA LYS A 6 -63.54 35.22 -11.43
C LYS A 6 -62.01 35.05 -11.37
N GLY A 7 -61.42 34.12 -10.62
CA GLY A 7 -61.85 32.78 -10.21
C GLY A 7 -61.34 31.75 -11.22
N LEU A 8 -60.45 30.84 -10.82
CA LEU A 8 -60.53 29.40 -11.09
C LEU A 8 -59.32 28.67 -10.47
N SER A 9 -59.65 27.71 -9.62
CA SER A 9 -58.87 26.52 -9.26
C SER A 9 -58.66 25.60 -10.47
N PHE A 10 -57.55 24.86 -10.53
CA PHE A 10 -57.56 23.46 -10.97
C PHE A 10 -56.26 22.71 -10.61
N SER A 11 -56.45 21.48 -10.18
CA SER A 11 -55.45 20.49 -9.76
C SER A 11 -54.81 19.75 -10.93
N MET A 12 -53.70 19.05 -10.62
CA MET A 12 -53.36 17.69 -11.08
C MET A 12 -52.78 17.47 -12.50
N ALA A 13 -51.55 16.95 -12.54
CA ALA A 13 -51.07 15.82 -13.38
C ALA A 13 -49.54 15.72 -13.19
N LEU A 14 -48.99 14.79 -12.41
CA LEU A 14 -48.69 13.39 -12.77
C LEU A 14 -48.26 13.22 -14.24
N ALA A 15 -46.96 13.33 -14.49
CA ALA A 15 -46.35 12.86 -15.73
C ALA A 15 -45.62 11.53 -15.44
N LEU A 16 -46.34 10.44 -15.68
CA LEU A 16 -45.81 9.10 -15.92
C LEU A 16 -45.15 9.09 -17.30
N THR A 17 -43.83 8.97 -17.36
CA THR A 17 -43.15 8.54 -18.59
C THR A 17 -43.08 7.02 -18.60
N VAL A 18 -44.02 6.44 -19.36
CA VAL A 18 -43.98 5.05 -19.83
C VAL A 18 -43.08 5.00 -21.06
N SER A 19 -42.02 4.21 -21.03
CA SER A 19 -41.35 3.69 -22.21
C SER A 19 -41.40 2.17 -22.14
N ALA A 20 -42.21 1.58 -23.02
CA ALA A 20 -42.34 0.14 -23.20
C ALA A 20 -41.89 -0.26 -24.62
N GLY A 21 -41.26 -1.43 -24.71
CA GLY A 21 -40.92 -2.16 -25.93
C GLY A 21 -39.41 -2.23 -26.16
N LEU A 22 -38.73 -3.37 -26.15
CA LEU A 22 -39.15 -4.65 -26.74
C LEU A 22 -38.63 -5.86 -25.94
N ILE A 23 -39.46 -6.91 -25.98
CA ILE A 23 -39.21 -8.27 -25.50
C ILE A 23 -38.15 -8.92 -26.39
N SER A 24 -37.06 -9.39 -25.79
CA SER A 24 -36.22 -10.46 -26.34
C SER A 24 -36.23 -11.60 -25.33
N CYS A 25 -36.67 -12.77 -25.78
CA CYS A 25 -36.64 -14.03 -25.04
C CYS A 25 -35.21 -14.60 -25.01
N GLY A 26 -34.83 -15.12 -23.84
CA GLY A 26 -33.60 -15.87 -23.55
C GLY A 26 -33.24 -15.54 -22.10
N GLY A 27 -33.54 -16.36 -21.09
CA GLY A 27 -33.36 -17.79 -21.01
C GLY A 27 -31.92 -18.05 -20.56
N GLY A 28 -31.70 -18.22 -19.25
CA GLY A 28 -30.38 -18.56 -18.72
C GLY A 28 -30.18 -18.12 -17.28
N ASP A 29 -30.24 -19.10 -16.38
CA ASP A 29 -29.83 -19.07 -14.99
C ASP A 29 -28.34 -18.74 -14.80
N GLY A 30 -27.97 -18.34 -13.57
CA GLY A 30 -26.59 -18.14 -13.10
C GLY A 30 -26.48 -16.83 -12.35
N ASP A 31 -27.06 -16.70 -11.17
CA ASP A 31 -26.35 -16.90 -9.89
C ASP A 31 -24.83 -17.09 -10.06
N GLY A 32 -24.11 -16.07 -9.64
CA GLY A 32 -22.68 -15.91 -9.80
C GLY A 32 -22.32 -14.58 -9.17
N GLY A 33 -22.56 -14.47 -7.86
CA GLY A 33 -21.89 -13.49 -7.02
C GLY A 33 -20.40 -13.70 -7.21
N GLN A 34 -19.81 -12.87 -8.05
CA GLN A 34 -18.37 -12.83 -8.24
C GLN A 34 -17.86 -12.11 -7.00
N ASP A 35 -17.34 -12.88 -6.05
CA ASP A 35 -16.54 -12.36 -4.94
C ASP A 35 -15.42 -11.52 -5.58
N GLY A 36 -15.62 -10.20 -5.56
CA GLY A 36 -14.72 -9.21 -6.13
C GLY A 36 -13.53 -9.00 -5.22
N GLY A 37 -12.70 -10.04 -5.09
CA GLY A 37 -11.37 -9.92 -4.49
C GLY A 37 -10.37 -9.44 -5.52
N ASP A 38 -9.43 -8.61 -5.10
CA ASP A 38 -8.31 -8.23 -5.93
C ASP A 38 -7.28 -9.37 -5.92
N THR A 39 -6.64 -9.61 -7.07
CA THR A 39 -5.64 -10.67 -7.19
C THR A 39 -4.27 -10.13 -6.79
N THR A 40 -3.78 -10.58 -5.64
CA THR A 40 -2.40 -10.40 -5.20
C THR A 40 -1.49 -11.39 -5.92
N THR A 41 -0.36 -10.92 -6.44
CA THR A 41 0.66 -11.74 -7.10
C THR A 41 1.94 -11.73 -6.28
N ILE A 42 2.52 -12.90 -6.03
CA ILE A 42 3.81 -13.04 -5.34
C ILE A 42 4.80 -13.59 -6.35
N ASN A 43 5.69 -12.73 -6.83
CA ASN A 43 6.87 -13.12 -7.59
C ASN A 43 8.01 -13.32 -6.61
N GLY A 44 8.67 -14.47 -6.65
CA GLY A 44 9.80 -14.68 -5.77
C GLY A 44 10.98 -15.34 -6.43
N ARG A 45 12.12 -15.26 -5.75
CA ARG A 45 13.37 -15.87 -6.16
C ARG A 45 14.11 -16.43 -4.95
N VAL A 46 14.42 -17.72 -5.00
CA VAL A 46 15.38 -18.35 -4.09
C VAL A 46 16.78 -18.04 -4.60
N ALA A 47 17.49 -17.15 -3.90
CA ALA A 47 18.84 -16.72 -4.26
C ALA A 47 19.90 -17.76 -3.89
N ASP A 48 19.72 -18.46 -2.76
CA ASP A 48 20.63 -19.50 -2.29
C ASP A 48 19.93 -20.47 -1.32
N VAL A 49 20.50 -21.67 -1.17
CA VAL A 49 20.06 -22.70 -0.22
C VAL A 49 21.27 -23.18 0.58
N MET A 50 21.31 -22.84 1.87
CA MET A 50 22.38 -23.30 2.74
C MET A 50 22.07 -24.70 3.26
N THR A 51 22.80 -25.70 2.79
CA THR A 51 22.76 -27.04 3.39
C THR A 51 23.50 -27.03 4.72
N ALA A 52 22.92 -27.62 5.77
CA ALA A 52 23.63 -27.85 7.03
C ALA A 52 24.89 -28.68 6.74
N THR A 53 26.08 -28.08 6.91
CA THR A 53 27.33 -28.82 6.75
C THR A 53 27.45 -29.81 7.91
N ALA A 54 27.10 -31.07 7.68
CA ALA A 54 27.41 -32.13 8.63
C ALA A 54 28.94 -32.17 8.84
N PRO A 55 29.45 -32.20 10.10
CA PRO A 55 30.87 -32.38 10.32
C PRO A 55 31.24 -33.79 9.83
N SER A 56 31.84 -33.87 8.64
CA SER A 56 32.29 -35.14 8.08
C SER A 56 33.44 -35.67 8.94
N GLY A 57 33.10 -36.46 9.95
CA GLY A 57 34.06 -37.26 10.70
C GLY A 57 34.64 -38.34 9.80
N LYS A 58 35.68 -38.03 9.03
CA LYS A 58 36.59 -39.01 8.43
C LYS A 58 37.96 -38.35 8.23
N ARG A 59 38.98 -38.96 8.83
CA ARG A 59 40.38 -38.55 8.73
C ARG A 59 40.80 -38.50 7.25
N THR A 60 40.99 -37.29 6.72
CA THR A 60 41.39 -37.07 5.33
C THR A 60 42.89 -37.25 5.17
N SER A 61 43.27 -38.26 4.38
CA SER A 61 44.64 -38.46 3.91
C SER A 61 45.04 -37.31 2.97
N MET A 62 46.26 -36.79 3.13
CA MET A 62 46.85 -35.66 2.40
C MET A 62 46.85 -35.83 0.86
N LEU A 63 46.60 -37.04 0.36
CA LEU A 63 46.49 -37.37 -1.07
C LEU A 63 45.11 -37.05 -1.69
N ALA A 64 44.05 -36.86 -0.90
CA ALA A 64 42.72 -36.48 -1.42
C ALA A 64 42.65 -34.99 -1.82
N LEU A 65 43.40 -34.13 -1.12
CA LEU A 65 43.43 -32.67 -1.32
C LEU A 65 43.94 -32.23 -2.70
N ILE A 66 44.75 -33.06 -3.39
CA ILE A 66 45.29 -32.72 -4.71
C ILE A 66 44.30 -33.04 -5.83
N LYS A 67 43.35 -33.97 -5.61
CA LYS A 67 42.29 -34.25 -6.59
C LYS A 67 41.23 -33.14 -6.62
N ASP A 68 40.93 -32.55 -5.46
CA ASP A 68 39.97 -31.43 -5.36
C ASP A 68 40.52 -30.14 -5.99
N PHE A 69 41.84 -29.92 -5.96
CA PHE A 69 42.44 -28.74 -6.60
C PHE A 69 42.34 -28.78 -8.15
N LEU A 70 42.21 -29.96 -8.76
CA LEU A 70 42.08 -30.12 -10.21
C LEU A 70 40.63 -30.15 -10.71
N SER A 71 39.63 -30.31 -9.82
CA SER A 71 38.21 -30.11 -10.17
C SER A 71 37.79 -28.62 -10.09
N LEU A 72 38.57 -27.79 -9.39
CA LEU A 72 38.36 -26.34 -9.25
C LEU A 72 38.51 -25.53 -10.55
N SER A 73 39.05 -26.10 -11.64
CA SER A 73 39.08 -25.42 -12.96
C SER A 73 37.86 -25.72 -13.85
N LYS A 74 36.91 -26.55 -13.38
CA LYS A 74 35.71 -26.95 -14.14
C LYS A 74 34.38 -26.48 -13.54
N ASN A 75 34.43 -25.76 -12.41
CA ASN A 75 33.25 -25.26 -11.70
C ASN A 75 32.94 -23.77 -11.96
N ALA A 76 33.37 -23.22 -13.08
CA ALA A 76 32.90 -21.90 -13.54
C ALA A 76 31.53 -21.97 -14.25
N ASN A 77 30.73 -23.02 -14.01
CA ASN A 77 29.43 -23.19 -14.68
C ASN A 77 28.41 -24.06 -13.91
N ALA A 78 28.40 -24.02 -12.58
CA ALA A 78 27.47 -24.80 -11.74
C ALA A 78 26.76 -23.98 -10.65
N GLN A 79 26.34 -22.75 -10.96
CA GLN A 79 25.47 -21.92 -10.10
C GLN A 79 23.96 -22.25 -10.27
N ALA A 80 23.60 -23.49 -10.61
CA ALA A 80 22.21 -23.85 -10.95
C ALA A 80 21.64 -25.06 -10.20
N SER A 81 22.35 -25.67 -9.25
CA SER A 81 21.95 -26.99 -8.72
C SER A 81 21.28 -27.00 -7.34
N GLY A 82 21.04 -25.85 -6.71
CA GLY A 82 20.43 -25.79 -5.36
C GLY A 82 19.10 -25.07 -5.30
N VAL A 83 18.81 -24.19 -6.27
CA VAL A 83 17.66 -23.28 -6.21
C VAL A 83 16.50 -23.70 -7.11
N SER A 84 16.68 -24.73 -7.94
CA SER A 84 15.65 -25.24 -8.86
C SER A 84 14.97 -26.48 -8.31
N GLY A 85 13.67 -26.63 -8.56
CA GLY A 85 12.89 -27.79 -8.12
C GLY A 85 12.40 -27.71 -6.68
N ILE A 86 12.47 -26.53 -6.05
CA ILE A 86 11.93 -26.29 -4.72
C ILE A 86 10.44 -26.05 -4.87
N THR A 87 9.62 -26.79 -4.12
CA THR A 87 8.18 -26.53 -4.07
C THR A 87 7.93 -25.35 -3.13
N VAL A 88 7.18 -24.37 -3.60
CA VAL A 88 6.74 -23.22 -2.81
C VAL A 88 5.22 -23.30 -2.68
N GLU A 89 4.73 -23.45 -1.47
CA GLU A 89 3.30 -23.47 -1.16
C GLU A 89 2.88 -22.14 -0.53
N LEU A 90 1.79 -21.57 -1.03
CA LEU A 90 1.10 -20.45 -0.41
C LEU A 90 -0.03 -20.99 0.46
N MET A 91 -0.01 -20.68 1.76
CA MET A 91 -1.05 -21.12 2.70
C MET A 91 -1.81 -19.95 3.31
N VAL A 92 -3.12 -20.10 3.45
CA VAL A 92 -4.03 -19.21 4.19
C VAL A 92 -4.80 -20.05 5.19
N ASP A 93 -4.84 -19.63 6.46
CA ASP A 93 -5.53 -20.36 7.55
C ASP A 93 -5.18 -21.86 7.66
N GLY A 94 -3.95 -22.22 7.27
CA GLY A 94 -3.45 -23.60 7.27
C GLY A 94 -3.85 -24.44 6.06
N GLU A 95 -4.52 -23.87 5.06
CA GLU A 95 -4.84 -24.53 3.79
C GLU A 95 -3.95 -23.99 2.66
N THR A 96 -3.41 -24.88 1.82
CA THR A 96 -2.65 -24.49 0.63
C THR A 96 -3.61 -23.95 -0.43
N VAL A 97 -3.43 -22.67 -0.79
CA VAL A 97 -4.28 -21.96 -1.76
C VAL A 97 -3.63 -21.86 -3.15
N ASP A 98 -2.30 -21.89 -3.22
CA ASP A 98 -1.55 -21.94 -4.48
C ASP A 98 -0.20 -22.63 -4.29
N THR A 99 0.42 -23.08 -5.38
CA THR A 99 1.70 -23.79 -5.36
C THR A 99 2.48 -23.58 -6.66
N ASP A 100 3.78 -23.39 -6.54
CA ASP A 100 4.69 -23.31 -7.69
C ASP A 100 6.01 -24.06 -7.41
N ILE A 101 6.80 -24.28 -8.46
CA ILE A 101 8.09 -24.96 -8.40
C ILE A 101 9.16 -24.06 -9.00
N THR A 102 10.24 -23.83 -8.25
CA THR A 102 11.29 -22.92 -8.68
C THR A 102 11.99 -23.36 -9.97
N ASP A 103 12.20 -22.41 -10.87
CA ASP A 103 12.91 -22.64 -12.14
C ASP A 103 14.44 -22.75 -11.98
N GLY A 104 15.17 -22.85 -13.09
CA GLY A 104 16.64 -22.94 -13.09
C GLY A 104 17.37 -21.71 -12.51
N GLY A 105 16.67 -20.58 -12.35
CA GLY A 105 17.15 -19.35 -11.72
C GLY A 105 16.63 -19.14 -10.29
N GLY A 106 15.83 -20.08 -9.78
CA GLY A 106 15.20 -20.02 -8.46
C GLY A 106 13.88 -19.26 -8.42
N ASN A 107 13.32 -18.87 -9.57
CA ASN A 107 12.13 -18.02 -9.62
C ASN A 107 10.85 -18.82 -9.44
N PHE A 108 9.85 -18.23 -8.78
CA PHE A 108 8.50 -18.75 -8.60
C PHE A 108 7.46 -17.63 -8.69
N THR A 109 6.20 -17.98 -8.98
CA THR A 109 5.06 -17.07 -8.99
C THR A 109 3.84 -17.73 -8.38
N LEU A 110 3.22 -17.06 -7.40
CA LEU A 110 2.00 -17.50 -6.70
C LEU A 110 0.93 -16.40 -6.78
N SER A 111 -0.33 -16.76 -6.64
CA SER A 111 -1.47 -15.84 -6.68
C SER A 111 -2.46 -16.09 -5.55
N LEU A 112 -2.94 -15.02 -4.93
CA LEU A 112 -4.03 -15.04 -3.95
C LEU A 112 -5.12 -14.07 -4.40
N THR A 113 -6.37 -14.52 -4.42
CA THR A 113 -7.51 -13.60 -4.55
C THR A 113 -8.08 -13.35 -3.17
N SER A 114 -8.01 -12.11 -2.70
CA SER A 114 -8.57 -11.70 -1.42
C SER A 114 -9.18 -10.30 -1.51
N SER A 115 -10.21 -10.05 -0.71
CA SER A 115 -10.85 -8.73 -0.60
C SER A 115 -10.36 -7.94 0.63
N ALA A 116 -9.43 -8.50 1.40
CA ALA A 116 -8.91 -7.90 2.62
C ALA A 116 -7.45 -8.30 2.85
N THR A 117 -6.77 -7.53 3.69
CA THR A 117 -5.42 -7.87 4.15
C THR A 117 -5.44 -9.26 4.81
N THR A 118 -4.54 -10.14 4.35
CA THR A 118 -4.54 -11.57 4.70
C THR A 118 -3.16 -11.98 5.18
N ASN A 119 -3.09 -12.69 6.31
CA ASN A 119 -1.85 -13.32 6.75
C ASN A 119 -1.66 -14.61 5.96
N ILE A 120 -0.50 -14.74 5.31
CA ILE A 120 -0.12 -15.91 4.53
C ILE A 120 1.11 -16.57 5.12
N THR A 121 1.25 -17.86 4.82
CA THR A 121 2.49 -18.60 5.06
C THR A 121 3.05 -19.06 3.72
N LEU A 122 4.29 -18.70 3.42
CA LEU A 122 5.05 -19.32 2.33
C LEU A 122 5.86 -20.48 2.90
N VAL A 123 5.63 -21.68 2.37
CA VAL A 123 6.37 -22.89 2.77
C VAL A 123 7.28 -23.32 1.63
N PHE A 124 8.58 -23.38 1.90
CA PHE A 124 9.59 -23.85 0.98
C PHE A 124 9.97 -25.28 1.33
N ILE A 125 9.72 -26.20 0.40
CA ILE A 125 9.99 -27.62 0.56
C ILE A 125 11.11 -28.02 -0.39
N THR A 126 12.23 -28.43 0.18
CA THR A 126 13.40 -28.96 -0.53
C THR A 126 13.50 -30.47 -0.33
N ASP A 127 14.46 -31.12 -0.99
CA ASP A 127 14.77 -32.53 -0.76
C ASP A 127 15.30 -32.82 0.67
N GLU A 128 15.86 -31.81 1.35
CA GLU A 128 16.56 -31.98 2.63
C GLU A 128 15.76 -31.47 3.84
N PHE A 129 14.99 -30.39 3.66
CA PHE A 129 14.25 -29.73 4.74
C PHE A 129 13.04 -28.94 4.21
N SER A 130 12.16 -28.55 5.13
CA SER A 130 11.05 -27.64 4.91
C SER A 130 11.18 -26.46 5.86
N VAL A 131 10.99 -25.24 5.36
CA VAL A 131 11.07 -24.01 6.14
C VAL A 131 9.99 -23.05 5.67
N SER A 132 9.52 -22.16 6.53
CA SER A 132 8.42 -21.26 6.22
C SER A 132 8.63 -19.85 6.75
N ILE A 133 7.94 -18.90 6.14
CA ILE A 133 7.83 -17.51 6.59
C ILE A 133 6.36 -17.09 6.57
N GLU A 134 5.98 -16.28 7.56
CA GLU A 134 4.66 -15.64 7.61
C GLU A 134 4.79 -14.20 7.12
N ILE A 135 3.86 -13.76 6.28
CA ILE A 135 3.83 -12.42 5.67
C ILE A 135 2.37 -11.93 5.70
N THR A 136 2.17 -10.64 5.91
CA THR A 136 0.84 -10.01 5.85
C THR A 136 0.70 -9.30 4.52
N ILE A 137 -0.29 -9.66 3.70
CA ILE A 137 -0.40 -9.14 2.33
C ILE A 137 -1.72 -8.39 2.11
N PRO A 138 -1.69 -7.16 1.56
CA PRO A 138 -2.92 -6.46 1.19
C PRO A 138 -3.54 -7.06 -0.08
N PRO A 139 -4.86 -6.82 -0.30
CA PRO A 139 -5.52 -7.26 -1.52
C PRO A 139 -4.95 -6.51 -2.74
N GLY A 140 -4.72 -7.24 -3.83
CA GLY A 140 -4.23 -6.66 -5.10
C GLY A 140 -2.75 -6.28 -5.12
N ALA A 141 -1.97 -6.63 -4.10
CA ALA A 141 -0.54 -6.32 -4.06
C ALA A 141 0.27 -7.12 -5.10
N ILE A 142 1.41 -6.58 -5.52
CA ILE A 142 2.45 -7.30 -6.24
C ILE A 142 3.66 -7.36 -5.33
N ILE A 143 4.01 -8.57 -4.89
CA ILE A 143 5.12 -8.79 -3.97
C ILE A 143 6.27 -9.38 -4.78
N ASN A 144 7.42 -8.73 -4.75
CA ASN A 144 8.68 -9.27 -5.27
C ASN A 144 9.56 -9.65 -4.08
N ILE A 145 9.81 -10.94 -3.87
CA ILE A 145 10.58 -11.44 -2.71
C ILE A 145 11.83 -12.20 -3.15
N VAL A 146 12.98 -11.89 -2.56
CA VAL A 146 14.23 -12.62 -2.74
C VAL A 146 14.65 -13.23 -1.41
N VAL A 147 14.76 -14.56 -1.37
CA VAL A 147 15.04 -15.30 -0.13
C VAL A 147 16.29 -16.16 -0.22
N THR A 148 16.93 -16.38 0.92
CA THR A 148 17.93 -17.42 1.15
C THR A 148 17.33 -18.44 2.12
N LEU A 149 17.40 -19.73 1.77
CA LEU A 149 16.82 -20.78 2.59
C LEU A 149 17.87 -21.44 3.49
N ASN A 150 17.61 -21.47 4.79
CA ASN A 150 18.34 -22.26 5.77
C ASN A 150 17.41 -23.35 6.36
N PRO A 151 17.96 -24.43 6.94
CA PRO A 151 17.14 -25.48 7.53
C PRO A 151 16.29 -25.02 8.72
N ASP A 152 16.72 -23.93 9.38
CA ASP A 152 16.08 -23.41 10.59
C ASP A 152 15.22 -22.16 10.33
N GLU A 153 15.46 -21.41 9.23
CA GLU A 153 14.79 -20.13 8.94
C GLU A 153 14.82 -19.75 7.45
N VAL A 154 13.85 -18.94 7.02
CA VAL A 154 13.89 -18.22 5.74
C VAL A 154 14.53 -16.86 6.00
N ILE A 155 15.63 -16.55 5.32
CA ILE A 155 16.23 -15.21 5.34
C ILE A 155 15.67 -14.45 4.14
N VAL A 156 14.92 -13.38 4.40
CA VAL A 156 14.49 -12.43 3.36
C VAL A 156 15.66 -11.51 3.06
N ASN A 157 16.20 -11.59 1.85
CA ASN A 157 17.29 -10.71 1.41
C ASN A 157 16.74 -9.39 0.90
N GLU A 158 15.65 -9.45 0.12
CA GLU A 158 14.95 -8.32 -0.45
C GLU A 158 13.46 -8.66 -0.45
N MET A 159 12.61 -7.71 -0.08
CA MET A 159 11.17 -7.80 -0.27
C MET A 159 10.71 -6.41 -0.70
N GLU A 160 10.14 -6.35 -1.89
CA GLU A 160 9.46 -5.18 -2.40
C GLU A 160 7.98 -5.54 -2.45
N VAL A 161 7.20 -4.86 -1.62
CA VAL A 161 5.75 -4.92 -1.71
C VAL A 161 5.34 -3.70 -2.53
N VAL A 162 5.01 -3.91 -3.79
CA VAL A 162 4.26 -2.93 -4.58
C VAL A 162 2.81 -3.15 -4.19
N GLU A 163 2.38 -2.45 -3.16
CA GLU A 163 1.00 -2.52 -2.74
C GLU A 163 0.12 -1.92 -3.84
N GLY A 164 -0.97 -2.63 -4.16
CA GLY A 164 -2.13 -1.96 -4.68
C GLY A 164 -2.68 -1.00 -3.61
N THR A 165 -3.83 -0.42 -3.86
CA THR A 165 -4.36 0.57 -2.91
C THR A 165 -4.72 -0.04 -1.56
N ILE A 166 -4.38 0.62 -0.44
CA ILE A 166 -4.83 0.21 0.89
C ILE A 166 -6.24 0.74 1.14
N ARG A 167 -7.16 -0.13 1.58
CA ARG A 167 -8.53 0.21 1.98
C ARG A 167 -8.86 -0.32 3.35
N CYS A 168 -9.33 0.55 4.24
CA CYS A 168 -9.79 0.14 5.55
C CYS A 168 -10.98 0.98 6.04
N GLU A 169 -12.12 0.33 6.28
CA GLU A 169 -13.34 0.99 6.77
C GLU A 169 -13.63 0.71 8.25
N THR A 170 -13.17 -0.44 8.75
CA THR A 170 -13.39 -0.87 10.14
C THR A 170 -12.24 -1.73 10.63
N GLY A 171 -12.03 -1.75 11.95
CA GLY A 171 -11.08 -2.65 12.58
C GLY A 171 -9.69 -2.04 12.75
N PHE A 172 -8.68 -2.90 12.82
CA PHE A 172 -7.30 -2.53 13.05
C PHE A 172 -6.43 -3.24 12.01
N VAL A 173 -5.59 -2.48 11.31
CA VAL A 173 -4.62 -2.96 10.33
C VAL A 173 -3.25 -2.44 10.74
N ASP A 174 -2.26 -3.32 10.78
CA ASP A 174 -0.89 -2.99 11.16
C ASP A 174 0.06 -3.58 10.12
N ILE A 175 0.75 -2.69 9.42
CA ILE A 175 1.76 -2.99 8.42
C ILE A 175 3.09 -2.57 9.02
N SER A 176 3.65 -3.44 9.85
CA SER A 176 4.92 -3.22 10.51
C SER A 176 5.97 -4.15 9.92
N GLU A 177 6.56 -3.77 8.79
CA GLU A 177 7.64 -4.53 8.16
C GLU A 177 8.99 -3.90 8.51
N LEU A 178 9.73 -4.58 9.40
CA LEU A 178 11.04 -4.12 9.87
C LEU A 178 12.05 -4.13 8.70
N GLY A 179 12.32 -2.96 8.12
CA GLY A 179 13.42 -2.76 7.17
C GLY A 179 13.04 -2.78 5.68
N ALA A 180 11.77 -2.61 5.32
CA ALA A 180 11.33 -2.61 3.93
C ALA A 180 11.00 -1.19 3.42
N ASP A 181 11.37 -0.93 2.17
CA ASP A 181 10.85 0.19 1.39
C ASP A 181 9.46 -0.18 0.86
N ILE A 182 8.43 0.59 1.20
CA ILE A 182 7.06 0.36 0.74
C ILE A 182 6.74 1.30 -0.41
N VAL A 183 6.24 0.76 -1.52
CA VAL A 183 5.72 1.54 -2.64
C VAL A 183 4.25 1.18 -2.85
N ILE A 184 3.38 2.18 -2.79
CA ILE A 184 1.94 2.03 -3.04
C ILE A 184 1.60 2.76 -4.34
N ASP A 185 1.06 2.03 -5.31
CA ASP A 185 0.66 2.56 -6.63
C ASP A 185 -0.87 2.63 -6.73
N GLY A 186 -1.40 3.85 -6.92
CA GLY A 186 -2.83 4.10 -7.04
C GLY A 186 -3.44 3.84 -8.43
N GLY A 187 -2.64 3.42 -9.41
CA GLY A 187 -3.07 3.12 -10.77
C GLY A 187 -3.55 4.33 -11.58
N GLY A 188 -3.41 5.55 -11.06
CA GLY A 188 -3.79 6.84 -11.65
C GLY A 188 -5.28 7.14 -11.55
N VAL A 189 -6.05 6.28 -10.88
CA VAL A 189 -7.53 6.39 -10.83
C VAL A 189 -8.10 6.28 -9.43
N ASP A 190 -7.29 5.89 -8.45
CA ASP A 190 -7.76 5.65 -7.10
C ASP A 190 -6.76 6.16 -6.06
N ASP A 191 -7.20 6.27 -4.81
CA ASP A 191 -6.33 6.77 -3.74
C ASP A 191 -5.30 5.72 -3.35
N CYS A 192 -4.07 6.08 -2.98
CA CYS A 192 -3.11 5.07 -2.53
C CYS A 192 -3.53 4.46 -1.18
N ILE A 193 -3.88 5.30 -0.21
CA ILE A 193 -4.39 4.88 1.10
C ILE A 193 -5.75 5.53 1.33
N ARG A 194 -6.77 4.72 1.63
CA ARG A 194 -8.09 5.22 2.05
C ARG A 194 -8.50 4.56 3.36
N VAL A 195 -8.68 5.39 4.38
CA VAL A 195 -9.14 4.99 5.71
C VAL A 195 -10.45 5.71 6.03
N GLU A 196 -11.52 4.95 6.26
CA GLU A 196 -12.84 5.48 6.57
C GLU A 196 -13.44 4.80 7.80
N GLY A 197 -14.66 5.20 8.17
CA GLY A 197 -15.41 4.63 9.28
C GLY A 197 -14.68 4.78 10.61
N ASN A 198 -14.33 3.66 11.24
CA ASN A 198 -13.63 3.60 12.53
C ASN A 198 -12.36 2.75 12.45
N CYS A 199 -11.77 2.63 11.26
CA CYS A 199 -10.51 1.92 11.10
C CYS A 199 -9.36 2.59 11.84
N VAL A 200 -8.45 1.80 12.39
CA VAL A 200 -7.11 2.22 12.79
C VAL A 200 -6.09 1.52 11.89
N LEU A 201 -5.31 2.27 11.13
CA LEU A 201 -4.25 1.76 10.25
C LEU A 201 -2.90 2.28 10.74
N ASN A 202 -1.99 1.37 11.04
CA ASN A 202 -0.60 1.68 11.37
C ASN A 202 0.31 1.18 10.23
N ILE A 203 1.25 2.01 9.80
CA ILE A 203 2.27 1.64 8.83
C ILE A 203 3.64 2.02 9.40
N GLN A 204 4.55 1.05 9.43
CA GLN A 204 5.94 1.26 9.77
C GLN A 204 6.84 0.71 8.65
N SER A 205 7.73 1.56 8.12
CA SER A 205 8.64 1.21 7.02
C SER A 205 9.96 1.98 7.08
N ASP A 206 10.95 1.60 6.26
CA ASP A 206 12.20 2.38 6.11
C ASP A 206 11.99 3.57 5.16
N SER A 207 11.20 3.37 4.11
CA SER A 207 10.65 4.45 3.30
C SER A 207 9.24 4.12 2.85
N LEU A 208 8.44 5.14 2.56
CA LEU A 208 7.10 5.02 2.01
C LEU A 208 6.96 5.94 0.80
N THR A 209 6.71 5.36 -0.37
CA THR A 209 6.41 6.09 -1.60
C THR A 209 4.98 5.81 -2.04
N LEU A 210 4.17 6.87 -2.11
CA LEU A 210 2.80 6.84 -2.64
C LEU A 210 2.82 7.50 -4.01
N THR A 211 2.60 6.73 -5.07
CA THR A 211 2.73 7.20 -6.45
C THR A 211 1.49 6.87 -7.28
N ASN A 212 1.30 7.63 -8.36
CA ASN A 212 0.21 7.40 -9.31
C ASN A 212 -1.16 7.34 -8.59
N CYS A 213 -1.35 8.19 -7.58
CA CYS A 213 -2.58 8.21 -6.78
C CYS A 213 -3.53 9.31 -7.28
N GLN A 214 -4.84 9.10 -7.19
CA GLN A 214 -5.80 10.21 -7.22
C GLN A 214 -5.55 11.13 -6.03
N ARG A 215 -5.48 10.56 -4.81
CA ARG A 215 -4.96 11.19 -3.59
C ARG A 215 -4.03 10.19 -2.90
N CYS A 216 -2.92 10.64 -2.33
CA CYS A 216 -2.05 9.70 -1.64
C CYS A 216 -2.74 9.12 -0.41
N ILE A 217 -3.42 9.98 0.35
CA ILE A 217 -4.13 9.59 1.58
C ILE A 217 -5.50 10.26 1.61
N ASP A 218 -6.57 9.47 1.77
CA ASP A 218 -7.94 9.94 2.07
C ASP A 218 -8.44 9.36 3.40
N GLY A 219 -8.52 10.21 4.41
CA GLY A 219 -9.05 9.89 5.74
C GLY A 219 -10.44 10.46 5.97
N GLY A 220 -11.36 9.61 6.44
CA GLY A 220 -12.76 9.98 6.70
C GLY A 220 -13.35 9.37 7.97
N GLY A 221 -14.51 9.88 8.39
CA GLY A 221 -15.25 9.33 9.54
C GLY A 221 -14.58 9.65 10.88
N THR A 222 -14.22 8.61 11.63
CA THR A 222 -13.42 8.66 12.86
C THR A 222 -12.19 7.75 12.74
N ALA A 223 -11.71 7.51 11.51
CA ALA A 223 -10.56 6.66 11.26
C ALA A 223 -9.27 7.29 11.77
N GLU A 224 -8.31 6.45 12.14
CA GLU A 224 -6.97 6.85 12.58
C GLU A 224 -5.94 6.21 11.66
N LEU A 225 -5.03 7.02 11.11
CA LEU A 225 -3.89 6.57 10.32
C LEU A 225 -2.62 7.07 10.98
N ASN A 226 -1.73 6.15 11.33
CA ASN A 226 -0.42 6.45 11.87
C ASN A 226 0.65 5.85 10.94
N ILE A 227 1.47 6.71 10.34
CA ILE A 227 2.58 6.30 9.50
C ILE A 227 3.88 6.72 10.19
N THR A 228 4.77 5.77 10.42
CA THR A 228 6.14 6.01 10.90
C THR A 228 7.11 5.47 9.87
N SER A 229 7.87 6.33 9.20
CA SER A 229 8.81 5.91 8.17
C SER A 229 10.15 6.64 8.25
N GLY A 230 11.17 6.18 7.53
CA GLY A 230 12.35 7.02 7.27
C GLY A 230 11.94 8.18 6.38
N ASP A 231 11.80 7.94 5.08
CA ASP A 231 11.30 8.92 4.11
C ASP A 231 9.82 8.70 3.76
N ILE A 232 9.06 9.78 3.59
CA ILE A 232 7.69 9.72 3.08
C ILE A 232 7.56 10.60 1.83
N ALA A 233 7.27 9.99 0.69
CA ALA A 233 7.02 10.67 -0.57
C ALA A 233 5.60 10.42 -1.05
N CYS A 234 4.91 11.48 -1.46
CA CYS A 234 3.54 11.44 -1.97
C CYS A 234 3.43 12.28 -3.25
N GLU A 235 2.92 11.65 -4.30
CA GLU A 235 2.52 12.31 -5.55
C GLU A 235 1.07 11.95 -5.91
N ALA A 236 0.21 12.97 -5.97
CA ALA A 236 -1.22 12.82 -6.24
C ALA A 236 -1.71 13.72 -7.38
N GLU A 237 -2.68 13.24 -8.16
CA GLU A 237 -3.36 14.03 -9.19
C GLU A 237 -4.31 15.10 -8.61
N GLU A 238 -4.88 14.86 -7.42
CA GLU A 238 -5.75 15.80 -6.70
C GLU A 238 -5.08 16.30 -5.41
N ASP A 239 -5.69 16.09 -4.25
CA ASP A 239 -5.10 16.45 -2.96
C ASP A 239 -4.02 15.43 -2.58
N GLY A 240 -2.86 15.88 -2.09
CA GLY A 240 -1.84 14.98 -1.56
C GLY A 240 -2.39 14.19 -0.37
N ILE A 241 -2.81 14.91 0.67
CA ILE A 241 -3.50 14.37 1.84
C ILE A 241 -4.87 15.03 1.95
N ARG A 242 -5.94 14.23 2.05
CA ARG A 242 -7.27 14.70 2.38
C ARG A 242 -7.79 14.10 3.68
N SER A 243 -8.23 14.94 4.61
CA SER A 243 -8.82 14.51 5.89
C SER A 243 -10.20 15.13 6.10
N ARG A 244 -11.18 14.33 6.54
CA ARG A 244 -12.59 14.72 6.62
C ARG A 244 -13.27 14.18 7.88
N GLY A 245 -14.25 14.90 8.40
CA GLY A 245 -15.05 14.42 9.53
C GLY A 245 -14.31 14.60 10.85
N ASN A 246 -13.99 13.52 11.56
CA ASN A 246 -13.14 13.52 12.76
C ASN A 246 -11.96 12.53 12.61
N SER A 247 -11.52 12.28 11.37
CA SER A 247 -10.36 11.41 11.11
C SER A 247 -9.08 12.03 11.67
N VAL A 248 -8.14 11.20 12.08
CA VAL A 248 -6.80 11.58 12.51
C VAL A 248 -5.79 10.96 11.56
N ILE A 249 -4.94 11.78 10.97
CA ILE A 249 -3.83 11.35 10.11
C ILE A 249 -2.55 11.87 10.72
N THR A 250 -1.63 10.97 11.04
CA THR A 250 -0.32 11.27 11.63
C THR A 250 0.75 10.68 10.73
N LEU A 251 1.69 11.52 10.27
CA LEU A 251 2.88 11.09 9.56
C LEU A 251 4.12 11.52 10.36
N GLU A 252 4.93 10.55 10.75
CA GLU A 252 6.19 10.74 11.44
C GLU A 252 7.33 10.19 10.59
N SER A 253 8.33 11.03 10.32
CA SER A 253 9.47 10.70 9.48
C SER A 253 10.80 10.97 10.20
N ASP A 254 11.71 9.99 10.16
CA ASP A 254 13.07 10.16 10.67
C ASP A 254 13.96 10.99 9.73
N THR A 255 13.53 11.19 8.49
CA THR A 255 14.21 12.00 7.48
C THR A 255 13.23 13.00 6.86
N ASP A 256 12.83 12.83 5.60
CA ASP A 256 12.10 13.86 4.87
C ASP A 256 10.65 13.45 4.58
N ILE A 257 9.74 14.43 4.60
CA ILE A 257 8.37 14.31 4.08
C ILE A 257 8.21 15.22 2.86
N SER A 258 7.78 14.64 1.74
CA SER A 258 7.44 15.38 0.53
C SER A 258 6.01 15.07 0.08
N ILE A 259 5.15 16.08 0.07
CA ILE A 259 3.74 15.98 -0.33
C ILE A 259 3.50 16.86 -1.56
N ILE A 260 3.15 16.23 -2.68
CA ILE A 260 2.84 16.91 -3.94
C ILE A 260 1.39 16.58 -4.33
N GLY A 261 0.51 17.57 -4.22
CA GLY A 261 -0.87 17.48 -4.68
C GLY A 261 -1.10 18.28 -5.97
N GLY A 262 -1.79 17.67 -6.94
CA GLY A 262 -2.26 18.33 -8.14
C GLY A 262 -3.32 19.42 -7.91
N GLN A 263 -3.97 19.45 -6.75
CA GLN A 263 -4.83 20.55 -6.28
C GLN A 263 -4.26 21.16 -5.00
N ASN A 264 -4.39 20.50 -3.85
CA ASN A 264 -3.84 20.97 -2.59
C ASN A 264 -2.78 20.00 -2.08
N GLY A 265 -1.71 20.50 -1.45
CA GLY A 265 -0.78 19.62 -0.74
C GLY A 265 -1.51 18.88 0.38
N ILE A 266 -2.20 19.64 1.23
CA ILE A 266 -3.09 19.12 2.28
C ILE A 266 -4.46 19.79 2.20
N ARG A 267 -5.53 18.99 2.24
CA ARG A 267 -6.91 19.46 2.40
C ARG A 267 -7.55 18.85 3.66
N ALA A 268 -7.82 19.68 4.66
CA ALA A 268 -8.46 19.26 5.90
C ALA A 268 -9.87 19.88 6.03
N GLU A 269 -10.88 19.06 6.33
CA GLU A 269 -12.29 19.45 6.38
C GLU A 269 -12.98 18.95 7.66
N GLY A 270 -13.83 19.79 8.26
CA GLY A 270 -14.66 19.39 9.41
C GLY A 270 -13.92 19.54 10.74
N ASN A 271 -13.75 18.46 11.50
CA ASN A 271 -12.97 18.40 12.75
C ASN A 271 -11.77 17.46 12.61
N SER A 272 -11.31 17.19 11.38
CA SER A 272 -10.19 16.30 11.15
C SER A 272 -8.91 16.87 11.74
N VAL A 273 -7.96 15.97 12.03
CA VAL A 273 -6.61 16.32 12.46
C VAL A 273 -5.62 15.73 11.48
N THR A 274 -4.68 16.55 11.01
CA THR A 274 -3.58 16.12 10.16
C THR A 274 -2.27 16.64 10.74
N SER A 275 -1.39 15.75 11.14
CA SER A 275 -0.12 16.06 11.81
C SER A 275 1.04 15.48 11.02
N LEU A 276 1.99 16.31 10.64
CA LEU A 276 3.22 15.91 9.95
C LEU A 276 4.42 16.32 10.81
N SER A 277 5.29 15.37 11.13
CA SER A 277 6.54 15.62 11.84
C SER A 277 7.71 14.94 11.14
N ALA A 278 8.77 15.69 10.84
CA ALA A 278 9.98 15.14 10.24
C ALA A 278 11.24 15.64 10.94
N ALA A 279 12.21 14.76 11.19
CA ALA A 279 13.51 15.18 11.72
C ALA A 279 14.39 15.87 10.66
N GLY A 280 14.13 15.62 9.38
CA GLY A 280 14.68 16.32 8.23
C GLY A 280 13.72 17.38 7.71
N LYS A 281 13.50 17.36 6.39
CA LYS A 281 12.76 18.37 5.64
C LYS A 281 11.27 18.06 5.55
N ILE A 282 10.44 19.09 5.51
CA ILE A 282 9.05 18.96 5.05
C ILE A 282 8.82 19.87 3.84
N ASP A 283 8.46 19.30 2.70
CA ASP A 283 7.97 20.02 1.52
C ASP A 283 6.51 19.70 1.26
N ILE A 284 5.67 20.72 1.24
CA ILE A 284 4.25 20.59 0.86
C ILE A 284 4.00 21.49 -0.35
N SER A 285 3.50 20.93 -1.44
CA SER A 285 3.20 21.66 -2.67
C SER A 285 1.80 21.32 -3.17
N GLY A 286 1.02 22.35 -3.47
CA GLY A 286 -0.24 22.24 -4.21
C GLY A 286 -0.31 23.20 -5.38
N ASN A 287 -0.92 22.77 -6.50
CA ASN A 287 -1.13 23.68 -7.63
C ASN A 287 -2.17 24.77 -7.34
N GLU A 288 -3.06 24.59 -6.37
CA GLU A 288 -3.96 25.63 -5.87
C GLU A 288 -3.44 26.14 -4.53
N ASN A 289 -3.49 25.33 -3.48
CA ASN A 289 -3.05 25.72 -2.16
C ASN A 289 -2.04 24.73 -1.56
N GLY A 290 -1.04 25.22 -0.83
CA GLY A 290 -0.16 24.33 -0.08
C GLY A 290 -0.96 23.58 0.98
N ILE A 291 -1.69 24.33 1.81
CA ILE A 291 -2.65 23.82 2.79
C ILE A 291 -3.99 24.52 2.61
N ARG A 292 -5.08 23.75 2.51
CA ARG A 292 -6.46 24.23 2.59
C ARG A 292 -7.15 23.59 3.79
N ALA A 293 -7.50 24.41 4.78
CA ALA A 293 -8.17 23.97 6.01
C ALA A 293 -9.58 24.60 6.11
N GLU A 294 -10.59 23.78 6.37
CA GLU A 294 -12.00 24.18 6.36
C GLU A 294 -12.74 23.71 7.62
N GLY A 295 -13.59 24.57 8.19
CA GLY A 295 -14.39 24.26 9.38
C GLY A 295 -13.60 24.50 10.68
N THR A 296 -13.38 23.44 11.45
CA THR A 296 -12.69 23.40 12.75
C THR A 296 -11.54 22.39 12.72
N SER A 297 -11.04 22.05 11.53
CA SER A 297 -9.95 21.11 11.34
C SER A 297 -8.64 21.64 11.90
N THR A 298 -7.73 20.73 12.24
CA THR A 298 -6.37 21.05 12.68
C THR A 298 -5.35 20.50 11.70
N VAL A 299 -4.41 21.35 11.28
CA VAL A 299 -3.20 20.93 10.55
C VAL A 299 -1.99 21.39 11.35
N ASP A 300 -1.14 20.45 11.73
CA ASP A 300 0.13 20.71 12.43
C ASP A 300 1.29 20.19 11.58
N VAL A 301 2.26 21.06 11.29
CA VAL A 301 3.44 20.74 10.47
C VAL A 301 4.70 21.16 11.23
N ASN A 302 5.50 20.17 11.61
CA ASN A 302 6.69 20.37 12.42
C ASN A 302 7.92 19.69 11.76
N ALA A 303 8.73 20.49 11.08
CA ALA A 303 10.04 20.05 10.60
C ALA A 303 11.14 20.51 11.56
N LEU A 304 12.07 19.62 11.91
CA LEU A 304 13.31 20.02 12.57
C LEU A 304 14.34 20.61 11.57
N GLY A 305 14.26 20.20 10.30
CA GLY A 305 15.05 20.74 9.19
C GLY A 305 14.37 21.89 8.46
N GLU A 306 14.60 21.99 7.16
CA GLU A 306 13.94 22.99 6.31
C GLU A 306 12.45 22.64 6.16
N CYS A 307 11.58 23.66 6.16
CA CYS A 307 10.19 23.45 5.78
C CYS A 307 9.76 24.46 4.73
N THR A 308 9.08 23.97 3.69
CA THR A 308 8.51 24.80 2.62
C THR A 308 7.07 24.42 2.35
N ILE A 309 6.20 25.41 2.23
CA ILE A 309 4.81 25.23 1.82
C ILE A 309 4.56 26.11 0.60
N PHE A 310 4.27 25.49 -0.54
CA PHE A 310 3.99 26.14 -1.80
C PHE A 310 2.53 25.98 -2.22
N GLY A 311 1.89 27.08 -2.60
CA GLY A 311 0.59 27.07 -3.26
C GLY A 311 0.50 28.17 -4.31
N SER A 312 0.06 27.85 -5.53
CA SER A 312 0.03 28.84 -6.62
C SER A 312 -1.04 29.92 -6.44
N GLU A 313 -2.12 29.61 -5.73
CA GLU A 313 -3.12 30.58 -5.27
C GLU A 313 -2.78 31.07 -3.86
N ASN A 314 -2.62 30.15 -2.90
CA ASN A 314 -2.27 30.50 -1.52
C ASN A 314 -1.38 29.43 -0.89
N PRO A 315 -0.30 29.78 -0.16
CA PRO A 315 0.45 28.78 0.60
C PRO A 315 -0.44 28.16 1.69
N ILE A 316 -1.29 28.97 2.33
CA ILE A 316 -2.28 28.52 3.33
C ILE A 316 -3.60 29.23 3.05
N ARG A 317 -4.69 28.46 3.00
CA ARG A 317 -6.07 28.94 2.88
C ARG A 317 -6.92 28.37 4.02
N GLU A 318 -7.53 29.25 4.80
CA GLU A 318 -8.38 28.90 5.94
C GLU A 318 -9.81 29.40 5.72
N ASP A 319 -10.78 28.48 5.68
CA ASP A 319 -12.20 28.78 5.53
C ASP A 319 -12.96 28.33 6.80
N GLY A 320 -13.25 29.27 7.72
CA GLY A 320 -13.93 29.00 8.99
C GLY A 320 -13.09 29.39 10.20
N VAL A 321 -12.88 28.46 11.13
CA VAL A 321 -11.99 28.60 12.30
C VAL A 321 -11.06 27.38 12.46
N PRO A 322 -10.36 26.95 11.39
CA PRO A 322 -9.36 25.90 11.54
C PRO A 322 -8.19 26.37 12.39
N ILE A 323 -7.35 25.41 12.81
CA ILE A 323 -6.06 25.68 13.44
C ILE A 323 -4.98 25.15 12.50
N VAL A 324 -4.21 26.04 11.87
CA VAL A 324 -3.06 25.66 11.04
C VAL A 324 -1.78 26.15 11.73
N ASP A 325 -1.02 25.23 12.31
CA ASP A 325 0.32 25.49 12.84
C ASP A 325 1.34 24.89 11.88
N VAL A 326 2.23 25.73 11.37
CA VAL A 326 3.28 25.34 10.41
C VAL A 326 4.66 25.74 10.91
N GLY A 327 4.79 26.05 12.21
CA GLY A 327 6.06 26.39 12.83
C GLY A 327 6.88 27.44 12.04
N ASN A 328 8.04 27.02 11.54
CA ASN A 328 9.00 27.86 10.81
C ASN A 328 8.97 27.68 9.29
N CYS A 329 7.92 27.09 8.72
CA CYS A 329 7.83 26.85 7.28
C CYS A 329 7.93 28.14 6.46
N LEU A 330 8.77 28.10 5.41
CA LEU A 330 8.81 29.11 4.38
C LEU A 330 7.54 28.99 3.52
N LEU A 331 6.68 30.00 3.60
CA LEU A 331 5.46 30.09 2.81
C LEU A 331 5.74 30.74 1.47
N ILE A 332 5.47 30.03 0.37
CA ILE A 332 5.69 30.49 -0.99
C ILE A 332 4.35 30.52 -1.73
N GLY A 333 3.97 31.71 -2.19
CA GLY A 333 2.76 31.95 -2.97
C GLY A 333 2.89 33.19 -3.86
N PRO A 334 1.83 33.57 -4.58
CA PRO A 334 1.80 34.73 -5.47
C PRO A 334 2.04 36.08 -4.78
#